data_AF-X1DV92-F1
#
_entry.id   AF-X1DV92-F1
#
_cell.length_a   1.000
_cell.length_b   1.000
_cell.length_c   1.000
_cell.angle_alpha   90.00
_cell.angle_beta   90.00
_cell.angle_gamma   90.00
#
_symmetry.space_group_name_H-M   'P 1'
#
loop_
_entity.id
_entity.type
_entity.pdbx_description
1 polymer ?
#
loop_
_entity_poly.entity_id
_entity_poly.type
_entity_poly.pdbx_seq_one_letter_code
_entity_poly.pdbx_strand_id
1 'polypeptide(L)'
;MRYYGCKGKLLDFLGEGVAKTGINSGAIFCDLFSGTTTVARYFKQKGYTVYANDFLEFSYSLARTYIKNNNYPIFEGLHGIVASVNGSID
;
A
#
# COMPACT_ATOMS: atom_id res chain seq x y z
N MET A 1 -6.74 6.94 -5.94
CA MET A 1 -6.24 7.94 -6.92
C MET A 1 -6.57 7.45 -8.32
N ARG A 2 -7.06 8.32 -9.21
CA ARG A 2 -7.16 7.97 -10.65
C ARG A 2 -5.76 7.97 -11.24
N TYR A 3 -5.39 6.90 -11.90
CA TYR A 3 -4.07 6.76 -12.54
C TYR A 3 -4.21 5.92 -13.79
N TYR A 4 -3.50 6.30 -14.85
CA TYR A 4 -3.57 5.59 -16.12
C TYR A 4 -3.14 4.14 -15.94
N GLY A 5 -3.91 3.23 -16.54
CA GLY A 5 -3.65 1.80 -16.43
C GLY A 5 -3.87 1.21 -15.03
N CYS A 6 -4.48 1.92 -14.08
CA CYS A 6 -4.79 1.39 -12.76
C CYS A 6 -5.68 0.13 -12.86
N LYS A 7 -5.25 -0.96 -12.20
CA LYS A 7 -5.88 -2.28 -12.28
C LYS A 7 -6.96 -2.52 -11.22
N GLY A 8 -7.52 -1.45 -10.64
CA GLY A 8 -8.54 -1.56 -9.57
C GLY A 8 -9.77 -2.40 -9.95
N LYS A 9 -10.23 -2.31 -11.21
CA LYS A 9 -11.37 -3.11 -11.71
C LYS A 9 -11.02 -4.58 -12.01
N LEU A 10 -9.74 -4.94 -11.98
CA LEU A 10 -9.24 -6.27 -12.34
C LEU A 10 -8.69 -7.02 -11.12
N LEU A 11 -8.84 -6.47 -9.91
CA LEU A 11 -8.27 -7.06 -8.70
C LEU A 11 -8.79 -8.49 -8.46
N ASP A 12 -10.09 -8.73 -8.62
CA ASP A 12 -10.66 -10.06 -8.41
C ASP A 12 -10.17 -11.07 -9.45
N PHE A 13 -10.12 -10.66 -10.72
CA PHE A 13 -9.53 -11.48 -11.78
C PHE A 13 -8.07 -11.85 -11.50
N LEU A 14 -7.26 -10.90 -11.03
CA LEU A 14 -5.87 -11.15 -10.65
C LEU A 14 -5.79 -12.08 -9.44
N GLY A 15 -6.64 -11.87 -8.43
CA GLY A 15 -6.73 -12.71 -7.24
C GLY A 15 -7.07 -14.16 -7.56
N GLU A 16 -8.06 -14.38 -8.42
CA GLU A 16 -8.44 -15.71 -8.91
C GLU A 16 -7.32 -16.37 -9.72
N GLY A 17 -6.66 -15.61 -10.60
CA GLY A 17 -5.53 -16.09 -11.39
C GLY A 17 -4.38 -16.58 -10.52
N VAL A 18 -4.00 -15.79 -9.50
CA VAL A 18 -2.95 -16.18 -8.55
C VAL A 18 -3.39 -17.38 -7.70
N ALA A 19 -4.64 -17.42 -7.23
CA ALA A 19 -5.14 -18.53 -6.42
C ALA A 19 -5.06 -19.88 -7.14
N LYS A 20 -5.30 -19.91 -8.46
CA LYS A 20 -5.18 -21.12 -9.30
C LYS A 20 -3.76 -21.69 -9.37
N THR A 21 -2.74 -20.90 -9.02
CA THR A 21 -1.34 -21.38 -8.96
C THR A 21 -1.04 -22.23 -7.72
N GLY A 22 -1.92 -22.21 -6.72
CA GLY A 22 -1.71 -22.86 -5.42
C GLY A 22 -0.76 -22.10 -4.47
N ILE A 23 -0.15 -21.00 -4.94
CA ILE A 23 0.66 -20.11 -4.10
C ILE A 23 -0.27 -19.36 -3.13
N ASN A 24 0.07 -19.35 -1.84
CA ASN A 24 -0.80 -18.85 -0.78
C ASN A 24 -0.06 -17.95 0.23
N SER A 25 -0.71 -17.66 1.36
CA SER A 25 -0.27 -16.73 2.40
C SER A 25 1.19 -16.93 2.82
N GLY A 26 1.92 -15.84 3.01
CA GLY A 26 3.36 -15.84 3.30
C GLY A 26 4.25 -15.85 2.06
N ALA A 27 3.73 -16.19 0.88
CA ALA A 27 4.47 -16.07 -0.37
C ALA A 27 4.82 -14.61 -0.70
N ILE A 28 5.86 -14.45 -1.52
CA ILE A 28 6.32 -13.15 -1.99
C ILE A 28 5.53 -12.74 -3.23
N PHE A 29 4.89 -11.57 -3.19
CA PHE A 29 4.29 -10.92 -4.36
C PHE A 29 5.12 -9.70 -4.75
N CYS A 30 5.69 -9.71 -5.95
CA CYS A 30 6.51 -8.62 -6.47
C CYS A 30 5.70 -7.76 -7.47
N ASP A 31 5.27 -6.57 -7.03
CA ASP A 31 4.61 -5.56 -7.87
C ASP A 31 5.66 -4.62 -8.47
N LEU A 32 6.22 -4.99 -9.63
CA LEU A 32 7.36 -4.29 -10.25
C LEU A 32 7.03 -2.91 -10.83
N PHE A 33 5.75 -2.64 -11.12
CA PHE A 33 5.24 -1.41 -11.72
C PHE A 33 4.03 -0.93 -10.94
N SER A 34 4.24 -0.69 -9.65
CA SER A 34 3.18 -0.59 -8.66
C SER A 34 2.31 0.65 -8.83
N GLY A 35 2.81 1.73 -9.43
CA GLY A 35 2.10 2.99 -9.61
C GLY A 35 1.42 3.46 -8.32
N THR A 36 0.08 3.43 -8.31
CA THR A 36 -0.71 3.80 -7.11
C THR A 36 -0.78 2.73 -6.02
N THR A 37 -0.04 1.64 -6.14
CA THR A 37 0.02 0.47 -5.23
C THR A 37 -1.30 -0.30 -5.11
N THR A 38 -2.23 -0.10 -6.03
CA THR A 38 -3.58 -0.71 -5.94
C THR A 38 -3.51 -2.25 -5.93
N VAL A 39 -2.65 -2.85 -6.76
CA VAL A 39 -2.46 -4.31 -6.82
C VAL A 39 -1.65 -4.81 -5.62
N ALA A 40 -0.50 -4.19 -5.34
CA ALA A 40 0.30 -4.49 -4.14
C ALA A 40 -0.53 -4.51 -2.83
N ARG A 41 -1.40 -3.51 -2.62
CA ARG A 41 -2.26 -3.43 -1.43
C ARG A 41 -3.25 -4.58 -1.35
N TYR A 42 -3.84 -4.97 -2.49
CA TYR A 42 -4.78 -6.08 -2.56
C TYR A 42 -4.12 -7.40 -2.12
N PHE A 43 -2.93 -7.70 -2.62
CA PHE A 43 -2.21 -8.91 -2.22
C PHE A 43 -1.67 -8.84 -0.78
N LYS A 44 -1.28 -7.66 -0.30
CA LYS A 44 -0.91 -7.48 1.12
C LYS A 44 -2.06 -7.86 2.06
N GLN A 45 -3.29 -7.41 1.75
CA GLN A 45 -4.49 -7.73 2.54
C GLN A 45 -4.83 -9.24 2.52
N LYS A 46 -4.35 -9.97 1.51
CA LYS A 46 -4.48 -11.44 1.40
C LYS A 46 -3.36 -12.22 2.10
N GLY A 47 -2.47 -11.55 2.83
CA GLY A 47 -1.41 -12.19 3.63
C GLY A 47 -0.10 -12.44 2.88
N TYR A 48 0.10 -11.85 1.70
CA TYR A 48 1.36 -11.94 0.99
C TYR A 48 2.41 -11.00 1.59
N THR A 49 3.68 -11.41 1.52
CA THR A 49 4.81 -10.48 1.67
C THR A 49 4.96 -9.72 0.36
N VAL A 50 4.78 -8.40 0.39
CA VAL A 50 4.72 -7.61 -0.85
C VAL A 50 5.96 -6.74 -0.99
N TYR A 51 6.63 -6.87 -2.14
CA TYR A 51 7.62 -5.90 -2.62
C TYR A 51 6.98 -5.06 -3.72
N ALA A 52 7.05 -3.74 -3.59
CA ALA A 52 6.54 -2.81 -4.58
C ALA A 52 7.69 -1.96 -5.11
N ASN A 53 7.76 -1.82 -6.43
CA ASN A 53 8.72 -1.01 -7.14
C ASN A 53 7.99 -0.10 -8.13
N ASP A 54 8.56 1.07 -8.37
CA ASP A 54 8.20 1.98 -9.45
C ASP A 54 9.32 3.01 -9.63
N PHE A 55 9.41 3.64 -10.81
CA PHE A 55 10.41 4.66 -11.07
C PHE A 55 10.02 6.03 -10.51
N LEU A 56 8.72 6.30 -10.33
CA LEU A 56 8.22 7.61 -9.98
C LEU A 56 8.20 7.83 -8.46
N GLU A 57 8.68 9.00 -8.02
CA GLU A 57 8.80 9.35 -6.59
C GLU A 57 7.46 9.32 -5.84
N PHE A 58 6.37 9.73 -6.50
CA PHE A 58 5.05 9.65 -5.87
C PHE A 58 4.65 8.19 -5.62
N SER A 59 4.96 7.27 -6.54
CA SER A 59 4.69 5.84 -6.39
C SER A 59 5.51 5.27 -5.23
N TYR A 60 6.77 5.68 -5.11
CA TYR A 60 7.62 5.36 -3.96
C TYR A 60 7.00 5.81 -2.64
N SER A 61 6.53 7.06 -2.56
CA SER A 61 5.85 7.60 -1.38
C SER A 61 4.58 6.80 -1.01
N LEU A 62 3.79 6.39 -2.00
CA LEU A 62 2.62 5.53 -1.78
C LEU A 62 3.04 4.12 -1.31
N ALA A 63 4.08 3.53 -1.88
CA ALA A 63 4.60 2.22 -1.46
C ALA A 63 5.15 2.26 -0.03
N ARG A 64 5.89 3.31 0.33
CA ARG A 64 6.35 3.57 1.70
C ARG A 64 5.19 3.71 2.69
N THR A 65 4.06 4.26 2.25
CA THR A 65 2.89 4.46 3.10
C THR A 65 2.08 3.18 3.26
N TYR A 66 1.69 2.56 2.15
CA TYR A 66 0.70 1.48 2.14
C TYR A 66 1.31 0.08 2.17
N ILE A 67 2.54 -0.09 1.67
CA ILE A 67 3.18 -1.40 1.56
C ILE A 67 4.20 -1.62 2.67
N LYS A 68 5.06 -0.64 2.97
CA LYS A 68 6.06 -0.78 4.04
C LYS A 68 5.43 -0.88 5.43
N ASN A 69 4.40 -0.07 5.73
CA ASN A 69 3.78 -0.07 7.05
C ASN A 69 2.80 -1.23 7.20
N ASN A 70 3.01 -2.10 8.19
CA ASN A 70 2.12 -3.23 8.47
C ASN A 70 0.95 -2.87 9.39
N ASN A 71 1.08 -1.78 10.14
CA ASN A 71 0.05 -1.27 11.03
C ASN A 71 -0.18 0.20 10.73
N TYR A 72 -1.36 0.70 11.10
CA TYR A 72 -1.59 2.14 11.09
C TYR A 72 -0.65 2.80 12.09
N PRO A 73 0.01 3.91 11.71
CA PRO A 73 0.77 4.70 12.66
C PRO A 73 -0.18 5.23 13.74
N ILE A 74 0.23 5.10 15.00
CA ILE A 74 -0.52 5.62 16.16
C ILE A 74 -0.30 7.12 16.38
N PHE A 75 0.65 7.72 15.65
CA PHE A 75 0.99 9.14 15.69
C PHE A 75 1.28 9.68 17.12
N GLU A 76 1.90 8.85 17.98
CA GLU A 76 2.38 9.29 19.29
C GLU A 76 3.29 10.51 19.15
N GLY A 77 3.03 11.56 19.94
CA GLY A 77 3.77 12.83 19.88
C GLY A 77 3.26 13.83 18.83
N LEU A 78 2.43 13.42 17.86
CA LEU A 78 1.91 14.36 16.85
C LEU A 78 0.98 15.40 17.49
N HIS A 79 0.16 15.00 18.47
CA HIS A 79 -0.78 15.91 19.13
C HIS A 79 -0.08 17.11 19.77
N GLY A 80 1.05 16.90 20.46
CA GLY A 80 1.84 17.99 21.06
C GLY A 80 2.43 18.94 20.02
N ILE A 81 2.89 18.40 18.89
CA ILE A 81 3.41 19.20 17.77
C ILE A 81 2.27 20.04 17.16
N VAL A 82 1.12 19.44 16.86
CA VAL A 82 -0.02 20.15 16.28
C VAL A 82 -0.55 21.24 17.23
N ALA A 83 -0.63 20.96 18.54
CA ALA A 83 -1.03 21.95 19.54
C ALA A 83 -0.05 23.13 19.60
N SER A 84 1.26 22.88 19.47
CA SER A 84 2.27 23.95 19.45
C SER A 84 2.18 24.85 18.20
N VAL A 85 1.66 24.34 17.09
CA VAL A 85 1.53 25.08 15.82
C VAL A 85 0.22 25.85 15.75
N ASN A 86 -0.87 25.28 16.24
CA ASN A 86 -2.20 25.91 16.18
C ASN A 86 -2.48 26.88 17.34
N GLY A 87 -1.57 26.97 18.33
CA GLY A 87 -1.86 27.59 19.62
C GLY A 87 -2.82 26.71 20.43
N SER A 88 -2.77 26.81 21.76
CA SER A 88 -3.78 26.21 22.63
C SER A 88 -5.15 26.76 22.21
N ILE A 89 -5.97 25.90 21.62
CA ILE A 89 -7.40 26.16 21.53
C ILE A 89 -7.93 25.79 22.91
N ASP A 90 -8.11 26.82 23.74
CA ASP A 90 -8.80 26.74 25.03
C ASP A 90 -10.21 26.13 24.87
#